data_AF-A0A2G7EMN0-F1
#
_entry.id   AF-A0A2G7EMN0-F1
#
_cell.length_a   1.000
_cell.length_b   1.000
_cell.length_c   1.000
_cell.angle_alpha   90.00
_cell.angle_beta   90.00
_cell.angle_gamma   90.00
#
_symmetry.space_group_name_H-M   'P 1'
#
loop_
_entity.id
_entity.type
_entity.pdbx_description
1 polymer ?
#
loop_
_entity_poly.entity_id
_entity_poly.type
_entity_poly.pdbx_seq_one_letter_code
_entity_poly.pdbx_strand_id
1 'polypeptide(L)'
;MPNSYLVSIRPRVPPRDDNDLARDPGTKEGPLIDFIRNAVEREGLTVEDSEYRPSPNVFPPQYFIAVKINDNIDTESLENNVREQWMIKAQESIDFRMPADINVEDAFDF
;
A
#
# COMPACT_ATOMS: atom_id res chain seq x y z
N MET A 1 8.39 19.24 1.40
CA MET A 1 7.36 19.37 2.46
C MET A 1 6.65 18.04 2.51
N PRO A 2 6.22 17.56 3.69
CA PRO A 2 5.54 16.28 3.75
C PRO A 2 4.28 16.29 2.90
N ASN A 3 4.03 15.22 2.16
CA ASN A 3 2.86 15.07 1.31
C ASN A 3 2.13 13.77 1.63
N SER A 4 0.81 13.81 1.47
CA SER A 4 -0.08 12.71 1.84
C SER A 4 -0.58 12.00 0.59
N TYR A 5 -0.60 10.68 0.62
CA TYR A 5 -1.00 9.83 -0.50
C TYR A 5 -1.99 8.77 -0.04
N LEU A 6 -2.90 8.40 -0.93
CA LEU A 6 -3.78 7.25 -0.79
C LEU A 6 -3.31 6.14 -1.72
N VAL A 7 -2.89 5.03 -1.14
CA VAL A 7 -2.50 3.83 -1.87
C VAL A 7 -3.67 2.83 -1.85
N SER A 8 -4.17 2.49 -3.03
CA SER A 8 -5.17 1.45 -3.21
C SER A 8 -4.51 0.17 -3.70
N ILE A 9 -4.71 -0.93 -2.98
CA ILE A 9 -4.22 -2.26 -3.38
C ILE A 9 -5.42 -3.21 -3.47
N ARG A 10 -5.62 -3.81 -4.64
CA ARG A 10 -6.67 -4.82 -4.85
C ARG A 10 -6.06 -6.07 -5.49
N PRO A 11 -5.86 -7.15 -4.72
CA PRO A 11 -5.50 -8.45 -5.29
C PRO A 11 -6.54 -8.89 -6.34
N ARG A 12 -6.11 -9.38 -7.50
CA ARG A 12 -7.03 -9.89 -8.54
C ARG A 12 -7.60 -11.26 -8.21
N VAL A 13 -7.00 -11.95 -7.24
CA VAL A 13 -7.43 -13.24 -6.69
C VAL A 13 -7.54 -13.06 -5.18
N PRO A 14 -8.57 -13.62 -4.52
CA PRO A 14 -8.68 -13.54 -3.07
C PRO A 14 -7.47 -14.18 -2.38
N PRO A 15 -6.93 -13.55 -1.32
CA PRO A 15 -5.94 -14.17 -0.46
C PRO A 15 -6.42 -15.53 0.06
N ARG A 16 -5.51 -16.49 0.15
CA ARG A 16 -5.81 -17.78 0.81
C ARG A 16 -5.98 -17.63 2.32
N ASP A 17 -5.29 -16.66 2.90
CA ASP A 17 -5.41 -16.27 4.29
C ASP A 17 -5.72 -14.77 4.35
N ASP A 18 -7.00 -14.46 4.58
CA ASP A 18 -7.53 -13.09 4.58
C ASP A 18 -7.18 -12.31 5.87
N ASN A 19 -6.74 -13.02 6.91
CA ASN A 19 -6.56 -12.48 8.26
C ASN A 19 -5.27 -11.69 8.46
N ASP A 20 -4.29 -11.82 7.57
CA ASP A 20 -2.94 -11.31 7.83
C ASP A 20 -2.70 -9.90 7.25
N LEU A 21 -3.56 -9.39 6.37
CA LEU A 21 -3.29 -8.14 5.64
C LEU A 21 -3.68 -6.84 6.37
N ALA A 22 -4.25 -6.93 7.58
CA ALA A 22 -4.86 -5.86 8.37
C ALA A 22 -5.96 -5.05 7.61
N ARG A 23 -7.15 -4.89 8.22
CA ARG A 23 -8.33 -4.29 7.57
C ARG A 23 -9.06 -3.24 8.41
N ASP A 24 -8.75 -3.16 9.69
CA ASP A 24 -9.47 -2.29 10.62
C ASP A 24 -9.07 -0.83 10.36
N PRO A 25 -10.03 0.05 10.00
CA PRO A 25 -9.74 1.45 9.76
C PRO A 25 -9.10 2.15 10.97
N GLY A 26 -8.10 2.99 10.73
CA GLY A 26 -7.29 3.67 11.75
C GLY A 26 -6.12 2.83 12.27
N THR A 27 -5.99 1.56 11.85
CA THR A 27 -4.82 0.75 12.18
C THR A 27 -3.59 1.35 11.51
N LYS A 28 -2.52 1.58 12.28
CA LYS A 28 -1.28 2.23 11.81
C LYS A 28 -0.15 1.26 11.42
N GLU A 29 -0.36 -0.02 11.64
CA GLU A 29 0.62 -1.08 11.42
C GLU A 29 0.01 -2.24 10.63
N GLY A 30 0.81 -2.99 9.90
CA GLY A 30 0.37 -4.17 9.16
C GLY A 30 1.17 -4.36 7.88
N PRO A 31 1.08 -5.52 7.24
CA PRO A 31 2.01 -5.89 6.18
C PRO A 31 1.89 -5.02 4.93
N LEU A 32 0.72 -4.47 4.60
CA LEU A 32 0.59 -3.56 3.45
C LEU A 32 1.19 -2.18 3.76
N ILE A 33 1.08 -1.69 5.00
CA ILE A 33 1.75 -0.47 5.45
C ILE A 33 3.28 -0.68 5.43
N ASP A 34 3.77 -1.78 6.01
CA ASP A 34 5.20 -2.09 6.02
C ASP A 34 5.74 -2.25 4.59
N PHE A 35 4.95 -2.85 3.72
CA PHE A 35 5.26 -2.99 2.30
C PHE A 35 5.39 -1.61 1.61
N ILE A 36 4.45 -0.69 1.82
CA ILE A 36 4.53 0.66 1.26
C ILE A 36 5.73 1.41 1.85
N ARG A 37 5.99 1.28 3.16
CA ARG A 37 7.16 1.90 3.81
C ARG A 37 8.46 1.45 3.16
N ASN A 38 8.63 0.14 2.94
CA ASN A 38 9.79 -0.39 2.24
C ASN A 38 9.93 0.15 0.81
N ALA A 39 8.83 0.34 0.08
CA ALA A 39 8.86 0.92 -1.26
C ALA A 39 9.32 2.39 -1.25
N VAL A 40 8.86 3.18 -0.26
CA VAL A 40 9.24 4.59 -0.07
C VAL A 40 10.70 4.72 0.37
N GLU A 41 11.17 3.86 1.28
CA GLU A 41 12.54 3.88 1.79
C GLU A 41 13.59 3.62 0.70
N ARG A 42 13.26 2.89 -0.36
CA ARG A 42 14.16 2.66 -1.50
C ARG A 42 14.47 3.93 -2.30
N GLU A 43 13.60 4.92 -2.24
CA GLU A 43 13.81 6.25 -2.83
C GLU A 43 14.57 7.20 -1.88
N GLY A 44 15.00 6.71 -0.72
CA GLY A 44 15.63 7.55 0.32
C GLY A 44 14.63 8.44 1.07
N LEU A 45 13.34 8.14 0.98
CA LEU A 45 12.26 8.85 1.67
C LEU A 45 11.78 8.07 2.90
N THR A 46 10.97 8.70 3.74
CA THR A 46 10.44 8.06 4.97
C THR A 46 8.95 8.32 5.11
N VAL A 47 8.19 7.30 5.51
CA VAL A 47 6.78 7.43 5.90
C VAL A 47 6.70 7.96 7.33
N GLU A 48 6.13 9.15 7.52
CA GLU A 48 5.96 9.82 8.82
C GLU A 48 4.73 9.33 9.58
N ASP A 49 3.62 9.09 8.87
CA ASP A 49 2.39 8.52 9.42
C ASP A 49 1.70 7.65 8.37
N SER A 50 0.90 6.68 8.82
CA SER A 50 0.17 5.78 7.94
C SER A 50 -1.03 5.17 8.65
N GLU A 51 -2.11 4.94 7.92
CA GLU A 51 -3.25 4.20 8.45
C GLU A 51 -4.07 3.49 7.36
N TYR A 52 -4.69 2.38 7.73
CA TYR A 52 -5.75 1.78 6.93
C TYR A 52 -6.99 2.66 6.95
N ARG A 53 -7.57 2.89 5.77
CA ARG A 53 -8.79 3.68 5.60
C ARG A 53 -9.99 2.76 5.39
N PRO A 54 -11.22 3.25 5.66
CA PRO A 54 -12.44 2.50 5.35
C PRO A 54 -12.43 2.03 3.91
N SER A 55 -12.46 0.72 3.71
CA SER A 55 -12.39 0.10 2.40
C SER A 55 -13.77 -0.45 2.00
N PRO A 56 -14.10 -0.46 0.69
CA PRO A 56 -15.37 -0.97 0.22
C PRO A 56 -15.49 -2.48 0.49
N ASN A 57 -16.69 -2.94 0.87
CA ASN A 57 -16.96 -4.35 1.09
C ASN A 57 -17.17 -5.08 -0.25
N VAL A 58 -16.07 -5.39 -0.95
CA VAL A 58 -16.04 -6.04 -2.27
C VAL A 58 -15.16 -7.30 -2.24
N PHE A 59 -15.37 -8.19 -3.21
CA PHE A 59 -14.56 -9.41 -3.37
C PHE A 59 -13.94 -9.49 -4.78
N PRO A 60 -12.62 -9.73 -4.92
CA PRO A 60 -11.61 -9.77 -3.86
C PRO A 60 -11.53 -8.44 -3.09
N PRO A 61 -11.02 -8.45 -1.83
CA PRO A 61 -10.93 -7.27 -0.98
C PRO A 61 -10.09 -6.18 -1.64
N GLN A 62 -10.48 -4.93 -1.43
CA GLN A 62 -9.71 -3.76 -1.78
C GLN A 62 -9.24 -3.11 -0.47
N TYR A 63 -7.99 -2.66 -0.44
CA TYR A 63 -7.38 -2.02 0.72
C TYR A 63 -7.01 -0.59 0.37
N PHE A 64 -7.39 0.34 1.23
CA PHE A 64 -6.97 1.73 1.16
C PHE A 64 -6.04 2.03 2.32
N ILE A 65 -4.84 2.50 2.00
CA ILE A 65 -3.82 2.88 2.97
C ILE A 65 -3.47 4.34 2.72
N ALA A 66 -3.70 5.20 3.71
CA ALA A 66 -3.21 6.56 3.68
C ALA A 66 -1.78 6.58 4.22
N VAL A 67 -0.87 7.26 3.54
CA VAL A 67 0.54 7.42 3.96
C VAL A 67 0.97 8.88 3.84
N LYS A 68 1.71 9.36 4.82
CA LYS A 68 2.34 10.69 4.82
C LYS A 68 3.84 10.50 4.67
N ILE A 69 4.42 11.06 3.63
CA ILE A 69 5.85 10.93 3.32
C ILE A 69 6.54 12.25 3.62
N ASN A 70 7.75 12.20 4.16
CA ASN A 70 8.53 13.37 4.60
C ASN A 70 8.85 14.40 3.50
N ASP A 71 8.80 13.98 2.23
CA ASP A 71 8.96 14.86 1.07
C ASP A 71 8.04 14.47 -0.08
N ASN A 72 8.04 15.29 -1.12
CA ASN A 72 7.20 15.09 -2.29
C ASN A 72 7.79 14.01 -3.22
N ILE A 73 6.99 12.99 -3.50
CA ILE A 73 7.20 12.02 -4.58
C ILE A 73 6.05 12.15 -5.59
N ASP A 74 6.39 12.08 -6.87
CA ASP A 74 5.37 12.04 -7.91
C ASP A 74 4.50 10.77 -7.79
N THR A 75 3.18 10.88 -7.95
CA THR A 75 2.24 9.77 -7.73
C THR A 75 2.48 8.60 -8.66
N GLU A 76 2.83 8.85 -9.93
CA GLU A 76 3.15 7.79 -10.89
C GLU A 76 4.44 7.07 -10.48
N SER A 77 5.42 7.81 -9.98
CA SER A 77 6.68 7.25 -9.46
C SER A 77 6.42 6.36 -8.24
N LEU A 78 5.64 6.84 -7.26
CA LEU A 78 5.27 6.05 -6.08
C LEU A 78 4.47 4.80 -6.46
N GLU A 79 3.49 4.92 -7.37
CA GLU A 79 2.72 3.78 -7.87
C GLU A 79 3.61 2.73 -8.52
N ASN A 80 4.53 3.14 -9.39
CA ASN A 80 5.47 2.24 -10.06
C ASN A 80 6.39 1.54 -9.06
N ASN A 81 6.85 2.25 -8.02
CA ASN A 81 7.69 1.67 -6.97
C ASN A 81 6.95 0.63 -6.14
N VAL A 82 5.73 0.94 -5.71
CA VAL A 82 4.86 0.02 -4.98
C VAL A 82 4.54 -1.20 -5.86
N ARG A 83 4.27 -1.00 -7.16
CA ARG A 83 4.05 -2.08 -8.13
C ARG A 83 5.28 -2.96 -8.33
N GLU A 84 6.46 -2.38 -8.47
CA GLU A 84 7.71 -3.13 -8.62
C GLU A 84 8.01 -3.96 -7.37
N GLN A 85 7.88 -3.38 -6.18
CA GLN A 85 8.05 -4.12 -4.93
C GLN A 85 7.06 -5.28 -4.82
N TRP A 86 5.84 -5.10 -5.33
CA TRP A 86 4.82 -6.15 -5.30
C TRP A 86 5.25 -7.32 -6.17
N MET A 87 5.77 -7.02 -7.37
CA MET A 87 6.28 -8.02 -8.30
C MET A 87 7.51 -8.76 -7.74
N ILE A 88 8.42 -8.07 -7.05
CA ILE A 88 9.57 -8.69 -6.38
C ILE A 88 9.09 -9.64 -5.27
N LYS A 89 8.21 -9.17 -4.38
CA LYS A 89 7.63 -10.01 -3.30
C LYS A 89 6.85 -11.20 -3.84
N ALA A 90 6.14 -11.03 -4.96
CA ALA A 90 5.43 -12.10 -5.64
C ALA A 90 6.34 -13.20 -6.18
N GLN A 91 7.60 -12.89 -6.51
CA GLN A 91 8.60 -13.87 -6.93
C GLN A 91 9.20 -14.62 -5.73
N GLU A 92 9.38 -13.94 -4.60
CA GLU A 92 9.98 -14.48 -3.38
C GLU A 92 9.01 -15.36 -2.57
N SER A 93 7.71 -15.06 -2.59
CA SER A 93 6.70 -15.74 -1.77
C SER A 93 5.64 -16.42 -2.64
N ILE A 94 5.26 -17.65 -2.26
CA ILE A 94 4.12 -18.37 -2.86
C ILE A 94 2.80 -17.64 -2.59
N ASP A 95 2.70 -16.91 -1.48
CA ASP A 95 1.49 -16.23 -1.02
C ASP A 95 1.24 -14.90 -1.75
N PHE A 96 2.30 -14.26 -2.25
CA PHE A 96 2.22 -12.98 -2.99
C PHE A 96 2.17 -13.13 -4.51
N ARG A 97 2.08 -14.34 -5.07
CA ARG A 97 2.00 -14.58 -6.53
C ARG A 97 0.77 -13.98 -7.22
N MET A 98 -0.12 -13.35 -6.47
CA MET A 98 -1.36 -12.80 -6.99
C MET A 98 -1.09 -11.44 -7.62
N PRO A 99 -1.39 -11.24 -8.92
CA PRO A 99 -1.37 -9.91 -9.50
C PRO A 99 -2.34 -9.02 -8.72
N ALA A 100 -1.94 -7.79 -8.43
CA ALA A 100 -2.77 -6.80 -7.77
C ALA A 100 -2.91 -5.56 -8.65
N ASP A 101 -4.09 -4.95 -8.62
CA ASP A 101 -4.31 -3.62 -9.14
C ASP A 101 -3.87 -2.63 -8.05
N ILE A 102 -2.86 -1.81 -8.37
CA ILE A 102 -2.27 -0.82 -7.48
C ILE A 102 -2.46 0.55 -8.12
N ASN A 103 -2.98 1.49 -7.34
CA ASN A 103 -3.22 2.88 -7.72
C ASN A 103 -2.78 3.80 -6.58
N VAL A 104 -2.21 4.96 -6.92
CA VAL A 104 -1.79 5.97 -5.93
C VAL A 104 -2.38 7.33 -6.32
N GLU A 105 -2.97 8.01 -5.34
CA GLU A 105 -3.58 9.32 -5.51
C GLU A 105 -3.07 10.28 -4.44
N ASP A 106 -3.02 11.58 -4.74
CA ASP A 106 -2.80 12.60 -3.71
C ASP A 106 -3.94 12.56 -2.69
N ALA A 107 -3.61 12.58 -1.41
CA ALA A 107 -4.57 12.63 -0.32
C ALA A 107 -4.52 14.01 0.37
N PHE A 108 -5.69 14.50 0.79
CA PHE A 108 -5.75 15.62 1.71
C PHE A 108 -5.39 15.12 3.12
N ASP A 109 -4.64 15.95 3.87
CA ASP A 109 -4.17 15.66 5.24
C ASP A 109 -5.20 14.84 6.04
N PHE A 110 -4.75 13.72 6.60
CA PHE A 110 -5.52 12.75 7.36
C PHE A 110 -5.03 12.66 8.80
#